data_AF-A0A954SVD7-F1
#
_entry.id   AF-A0A954SVD7-F1
#
_cell.length_a   1.000
_cell.length_b   1.000
_cell.length_c   1.000
_cell.angle_alpha   90.00
_cell.angle_beta   90.00
_cell.angle_gamma   90.00
#
_symmetry.space_group_name_H-M   'P 1'
#
loop_
_entity.id
_entity.type
_entity.pdbx_description
1 polymer ?
#
loop_
_entity_poly.entity_id
_entity_poly.type
_entity_poly.pdbx_seq_one_letter_code
_entity_poly.pdbx_strand_id
1 'polypeptide(L)'
;TKIVNSIYYAKDKGGCSKSHDEGVSAKVGKNAPDGHLLLVQGPLLPDWSDRKLGVLPRVENGDLHGGRSPTWDRFKSWLKAGVHVEGRPEWLFVKLHTHGCKDGNLEMWLGPEAEKFHADLARESKRHRNLKYYYVTAWEMAQFVHQAETGQREPDFEALQSAASVRENQAV
;
A
#
# COMPACT_ATOMS: atom_id res chain seq x y z
N THR A 1 -11.51 14.85 1.91
CA THR A 1 -10.79 13.89 1.07
C THR A 1 -11.19 14.05 -0.37
N LYS A 2 -10.30 14.62 -1.19
CA LYS A 2 -10.48 14.75 -2.65
C LYS A 2 -9.62 13.77 -3.45
N ILE A 3 -8.47 13.38 -2.91
CA ILE A 3 -7.50 12.46 -3.51
C ILE A 3 -7.64 11.10 -2.86
N VAL A 4 -7.81 10.05 -3.66
CA VAL A 4 -7.95 8.65 -3.22
C VAL A 4 -7.13 7.74 -4.14
N ASN A 5 -6.64 6.61 -3.62
CA ASN A 5 -5.83 5.64 -4.36
C ASN A 5 -4.58 6.25 -5.04
N SER A 6 -3.90 7.17 -4.36
CA SER A 6 -2.76 7.89 -4.94
C SER A 6 -1.52 7.89 -4.05
N ILE A 7 -0.38 8.15 -4.70
CA ILE A 7 0.90 8.48 -4.06
C ILE A 7 1.22 9.92 -4.44
N TYR A 8 1.36 10.80 -3.46
CA TYR A 8 1.48 12.23 -3.70
C TYR A 8 2.17 12.95 -2.54
N TYR A 9 2.66 14.15 -2.83
CA TYR A 9 3.29 15.05 -1.88
C TYR A 9 2.30 16.14 -1.47
N ALA A 10 1.95 16.18 -0.19
CA ALA A 10 1.08 17.21 0.37
C ALA A 10 1.92 18.27 1.11
N LYS A 11 1.52 19.54 0.99
CA LYS A 11 2.14 20.63 1.76
C LYS A 11 1.23 21.05 2.90
N ASP A 12 1.81 21.42 4.02
CA ASP A 12 1.03 22.09 5.06
C ASP A 12 0.41 23.40 4.55
N LYS A 13 -0.83 23.67 4.98
CA LYS A 13 -1.61 24.84 4.61
C LYS A 13 -1.62 25.93 5.68
N GLY A 14 -0.79 25.82 6.73
CA GLY A 14 -0.58 26.86 7.74
C GLY A 14 -1.85 27.27 8.47
N GLY A 15 -2.21 26.56 9.54
CA GLY A 15 -3.38 26.87 10.37
C GLY A 15 -4.74 26.48 9.75
N CYS A 16 -4.76 25.98 8.52
CA CYS A 16 -5.94 25.38 7.90
C CYS A 16 -5.99 23.85 8.10
N SER A 17 -7.20 23.30 8.14
CA SER A 17 -7.40 21.83 8.14
C SER A 17 -7.30 21.23 6.73
N LYS A 18 -7.20 19.89 6.65
CA LYS A 18 -7.26 19.11 5.40
C LYS A 18 -6.15 19.42 4.39
N SER A 19 -4.92 19.63 4.87
CA SER A 19 -3.73 19.74 4.01
C SER A 19 -3.57 18.53 3.06
N HIS A 20 -4.05 17.34 3.45
CA HIS A 20 -4.02 16.14 2.62
C HIS A 20 -5.01 16.10 1.44
N ASP A 21 -5.94 17.06 1.33
CA ASP A 21 -6.92 17.08 0.22
C ASP A 21 -6.32 17.52 -1.11
N GLU A 22 -5.12 18.09 -1.09
CA GLU A 22 -4.40 18.59 -2.26
C GLU A 22 -2.93 18.18 -2.19
N GLY A 23 -2.30 18.06 -3.35
CA GLY A 23 -0.87 17.79 -3.45
C GLY A 23 -0.45 17.44 -4.87
N VAL A 24 0.85 17.16 -5.03
CA VAL A 24 1.48 16.85 -6.31
C VAL A 24 1.72 15.34 -6.40
N SER A 25 1.21 14.68 -7.44
CA SER A 25 1.44 13.25 -7.66
C SER A 25 2.93 12.89 -7.66
N ALA A 26 3.29 11.79 -7.01
CA ALA A 26 4.58 11.15 -7.19
C ALA A 26 4.70 10.64 -8.63
N LYS A 27 5.79 10.99 -9.31
CA LYS A 27 5.95 10.77 -10.75
C LYS A 27 7.39 10.50 -11.14
N VAL A 28 7.59 9.61 -12.10
CA VAL A 28 8.91 9.35 -12.69
C VAL A 28 9.57 10.64 -13.20
N GLY A 29 10.83 10.84 -12.83
CA GLY A 29 11.64 12.00 -13.21
C GLY A 29 11.27 13.29 -12.49
N LYS A 30 10.44 13.23 -11.44
CA LYS A 30 10.11 14.37 -10.58
C LYS A 30 10.60 14.12 -9.17
N ASN A 31 11.32 15.10 -8.63
CA ASN A 31 11.74 15.07 -7.24
C ASN A 31 10.56 15.48 -6.33
N ALA A 32 10.60 14.99 -5.08
CA ALA A 32 9.75 15.49 -4.02
C ALA A 32 9.87 17.02 -3.90
N PRO A 33 8.77 17.78 -3.98
CA PRO A 33 8.83 19.22 -3.82
C PRO A 33 9.24 19.62 -2.38
N ASP A 34 10.05 20.65 -2.25
CA ASP A 34 10.55 21.11 -0.95
C ASP A 34 9.41 21.41 0.04
N GLY A 35 9.60 20.96 1.29
CA GLY A 35 8.65 21.16 2.39
C GLY A 35 7.33 20.40 2.25
N HIS A 36 7.25 19.39 1.36
CA HIS A 36 6.09 18.51 1.27
C HIS A 36 6.33 17.17 1.98
N LEU A 37 5.24 16.57 2.45
CA LEU A 37 5.21 15.23 3.04
C LEU A 37 4.71 14.22 2.01
N LEU A 38 5.42 13.11 1.86
CA LEU A 38 4.98 11.97 1.06
C LEU A 38 3.77 11.29 1.73
N LEU A 39 2.69 11.15 0.97
CA LEU A 39 1.50 10.40 1.33
C LEU A 39 1.32 9.22 0.38
N VAL A 40 1.35 8.01 0.94
CA VAL A 40 1.02 6.76 0.23
C VAL A 40 -0.34 6.30 0.72
N GLN A 41 -1.35 6.23 -0.15
CA GLN A 41 -2.68 5.77 0.22
C GLN A 41 -2.85 4.26 0.04
N GLY A 42 -3.81 3.69 0.78
CA GLY A 42 -4.24 2.31 0.60
C GLY A 42 -5.41 2.20 -0.37
N PRO A 43 -5.87 0.98 -0.67
CA PRO A 43 -7.00 0.75 -1.56
C PRO A 43 -8.30 1.29 -0.94
N LEU A 44 -9.05 2.06 -1.72
CA LEU A 44 -10.39 2.56 -1.41
C LEU A 44 -11.30 2.40 -2.63
N LEU A 45 -12.16 1.38 -2.62
CA LEU A 45 -13.00 1.01 -3.76
C LEU A 45 -14.35 0.42 -3.32
N PRO A 46 -15.38 0.47 -4.19
CA PRO A 46 -16.56 -0.36 -4.02
C PRO A 46 -16.21 -1.86 -4.16
N ASP A 47 -16.60 -2.65 -3.17
CA ASP A 47 -16.49 -4.10 -3.13
C ASP A 47 -17.83 -4.73 -3.52
N TRP A 48 -17.90 -5.23 -4.76
CA TRP A 48 -19.10 -5.89 -5.28
C TRP A 48 -19.16 -7.38 -4.96
N SER A 49 -18.08 -7.95 -4.41
CA SER A 49 -18.04 -9.35 -3.97
C SER A 49 -18.72 -9.52 -2.61
N ASP A 50 -18.67 -8.48 -1.78
CA ASP A 50 -19.34 -8.40 -0.48
C ASP A 50 -20.43 -7.32 -0.54
N ARG A 51 -21.68 -7.77 -0.69
CA ARG A 51 -22.84 -6.87 -0.86
C ARG A 51 -23.70 -6.82 0.39
N LYS A 52 -23.97 -5.61 0.87
CA LYS A 52 -24.98 -5.37 1.88
C LYS A 52 -26.37 -5.62 1.27
N LEU A 53 -27.14 -6.50 1.91
CA LEU A 53 -28.47 -6.94 1.45
C LEU A 53 -28.46 -7.52 0.03
N GLY A 54 -27.32 -8.01 -0.47
CA GLY A 54 -27.19 -8.60 -1.80
C GLY A 54 -27.11 -7.61 -2.98
N VAL A 55 -27.30 -6.30 -2.74
CA VAL A 55 -27.45 -5.29 -3.82
C VAL A 55 -26.48 -4.12 -3.74
N LEU A 56 -26.11 -3.67 -2.54
CA LEU A 56 -25.24 -2.50 -2.37
C LEU A 56 -23.81 -2.96 -2.10
N PRO A 57 -22.80 -2.51 -2.87
CA PRO A 57 -21.41 -2.88 -2.61
C PRO A 57 -20.98 -2.31 -1.25
N ARG A 58 -20.15 -3.07 -0.52
CA ARG A 58 -19.43 -2.50 0.61
C ARG A 58 -18.27 -1.64 0.13
N VAL A 59 -17.60 -0.99 1.07
CA VAL A 59 -16.37 -0.27 0.79
C VAL A 59 -15.20 -1.16 1.18
N GLU A 60 -14.33 -1.45 0.22
CA GLU A 60 -12.98 -1.94 0.48
C GLU A 60 -12.11 -0.73 0.84
N ASN A 61 -11.50 -0.74 2.01
CA ASN A 61 -10.67 0.35 2.55
C ASN A 61 -9.29 -0.15 3.03
N GLY A 62 -8.94 -1.41 2.78
CA GLY A 62 -7.68 -2.02 3.23
C GLY A 62 -7.62 -2.39 4.71
N ASP A 63 -8.74 -2.35 5.44
CA ASP A 63 -8.81 -2.82 6.84
C ASP A 63 -8.87 -4.35 6.90
N LEU A 64 -8.04 -4.95 7.76
CA LEU A 64 -7.97 -6.38 8.02
C LEU A 64 -8.40 -6.65 9.45
N HIS A 65 -9.52 -7.35 9.62
CA HIS A 65 -10.09 -7.72 10.92
C HIS A 65 -10.94 -8.99 10.79
N GLY A 66 -11.42 -9.60 11.89
CA GLY A 66 -12.14 -10.89 11.84
C GLY A 66 -13.37 -10.94 10.91
N GLY A 67 -14.05 -9.82 10.69
CA GLY A 67 -15.16 -9.70 9.73
C GLY A 67 -14.75 -9.33 8.30
N ARG A 68 -13.48 -8.98 8.10
CA ARG A 68 -12.86 -8.65 6.81
C ARG A 68 -11.45 -9.24 6.77
N SER A 69 -11.37 -10.56 6.74
CA SER A 69 -10.12 -11.30 6.58
C SER A 69 -9.50 -11.06 5.19
N PRO A 70 -8.19 -11.26 5.01
CA PRO A 70 -7.58 -11.22 3.68
C PRO A 70 -8.08 -12.39 2.84
N THR A 71 -8.43 -12.13 1.59
CA THR A 71 -8.84 -13.16 0.63
C THR A 71 -8.26 -12.84 -0.74
N TRP A 72 -8.22 -13.85 -1.62
CA TRP A 72 -7.78 -13.64 -3.00
C TRP A 72 -8.66 -12.63 -3.76
N ASP A 73 -9.96 -12.59 -3.49
CA ASP A 73 -10.87 -11.63 -4.10
C ASP A 73 -10.60 -10.19 -3.64
N ARG A 74 -10.30 -10.00 -2.35
CA ARG A 74 -9.89 -8.70 -1.82
C ARG A 74 -8.55 -8.26 -2.41
N PHE A 75 -7.60 -9.19 -2.55
CA PHE A 75 -6.32 -8.89 -3.20
C PHE A 75 -6.49 -8.40 -4.64
N LYS A 76 -7.37 -9.03 -5.44
CA LYS A 76 -7.72 -8.52 -6.78
C LYS A 76 -8.27 -7.10 -6.73
N SER A 77 -9.10 -6.77 -5.74
CA SER A 77 -9.57 -5.39 -5.52
C SER A 77 -8.44 -4.44 -5.12
N TRP A 78 -7.49 -4.86 -4.28
CA TRP A 78 -6.34 -4.05 -3.91
C TRP A 78 -5.45 -3.73 -5.12
N LEU A 79 -5.21 -4.71 -6.00
CA LEU A 79 -4.51 -4.46 -7.27
C LEU A 79 -5.29 -3.52 -8.19
N LYS A 80 -6.62 -3.67 -8.26
CA LYS A 80 -7.51 -2.80 -9.04
C LYS A 80 -7.50 -1.35 -8.55
N ALA A 81 -7.17 -1.10 -7.28
CA ALA A 81 -7.04 0.27 -6.77
C ALA A 81 -5.93 1.04 -7.51
N GLY A 82 -4.95 0.33 -8.06
CA GLY A 82 -3.99 0.91 -8.99
C GLY A 82 -3.13 1.99 -8.35
N VAL A 83 -2.81 1.87 -7.06
CA VAL A 83 -1.96 2.85 -6.37
C VAL A 83 -0.52 2.65 -6.84
N HIS A 84 0.01 3.63 -7.57
CA HIS A 84 1.34 3.57 -8.17
C HIS A 84 1.97 4.97 -8.28
N VAL A 85 3.27 5.02 -8.57
CA VAL A 85 3.96 6.24 -8.99
C VAL A 85 3.66 6.50 -10.46
N GLU A 86 3.20 7.69 -10.83
CA GLU A 86 2.86 8.02 -12.21
C GLU A 86 4.04 7.74 -13.16
N GLY A 87 3.83 6.91 -14.19
CA GLY A 87 4.88 6.43 -15.09
C GLY A 87 5.51 5.08 -14.71
N ARG A 88 5.07 4.47 -13.61
CA ARG A 88 5.39 3.10 -13.17
C ARG A 88 4.13 2.30 -12.79
N PRO A 89 3.15 2.12 -13.70
CA PRO A 89 1.89 1.42 -13.39
C PRO A 89 2.06 -0.07 -13.04
N GLU A 90 3.21 -0.65 -13.37
CA GLU A 90 3.56 -2.03 -13.05
C GLU A 90 4.03 -2.21 -11.59
N TRP A 91 4.30 -1.12 -10.86
CA TRP A 91 4.61 -1.14 -9.42
C TRP A 91 3.39 -0.71 -8.61
N LEU A 92 2.70 -1.70 -8.03
CA LEU A 92 1.49 -1.47 -7.23
C LEU A 92 1.80 -1.47 -5.74
N PHE A 93 1.41 -0.41 -5.05
CA PHE A 93 1.63 -0.20 -3.63
C PHE A 93 0.35 -0.51 -2.85
N VAL A 94 0.33 -1.66 -2.17
CA VAL A 94 -0.84 -2.10 -1.39
C VAL A 94 -0.60 -1.81 0.09
N LYS A 95 -1.10 -0.65 0.56
CA LYS A 95 -1.04 -0.28 1.98
C LYS A 95 -2.30 -0.73 2.71
N LEU A 96 -2.17 -1.77 3.54
CA LEU A 96 -3.24 -2.30 4.38
C LEU A 96 -3.05 -1.83 5.83
N HIS A 97 -4.10 -1.95 6.63
CA HIS A 97 -4.07 -1.63 8.05
C HIS A 97 -4.95 -2.59 8.85
N THR A 98 -4.76 -2.59 10.17
CA THR A 98 -5.57 -3.37 11.10
C THR A 98 -5.67 -2.63 12.43
N HIS A 99 -6.71 -2.93 13.19
CA HIS A 99 -6.80 -2.53 14.58
C HIS A 99 -6.13 -3.60 15.46
N GLY A 100 -5.10 -3.21 16.22
CA GLY A 100 -4.44 -4.09 17.19
C GLY A 100 -5.34 -4.49 18.37
N CYS A 101 -4.91 -5.51 19.12
CA CYS A 101 -5.43 -5.87 20.44
C CYS A 101 -6.95 -6.18 20.51
N LYS A 102 -7.49 -6.88 19.51
CA LYS A 102 -8.84 -7.48 19.56
C LYS A 102 -8.75 -8.97 19.29
N ASP A 103 -9.38 -9.80 20.11
CA ASP A 103 -9.28 -11.27 20.03
C ASP A 103 -9.64 -11.80 18.64
N GLY A 104 -10.75 -11.35 18.06
CA GLY A 104 -11.14 -11.74 16.70
C GLY A 104 -10.20 -11.25 15.59
N ASN A 105 -9.33 -10.27 15.85
CA ASN A 105 -8.29 -9.87 14.89
C ASN A 105 -7.05 -10.75 15.03
N LEU A 106 -6.73 -11.18 16.26
CA LEU A 106 -5.64 -12.11 16.50
C LEU A 106 -5.89 -13.44 15.80
N GLU A 107 -7.10 -13.99 15.95
CA GLU A 107 -7.51 -15.22 15.25
C GLU A 107 -7.43 -15.07 13.73
N MET A 108 -7.90 -13.94 13.19
CA MET A 108 -7.81 -13.69 11.74
C MET A 108 -6.36 -13.63 11.24
N TRP A 109 -5.47 -12.97 11.99
CA TRP A 109 -4.08 -12.77 11.60
C TRP A 109 -3.21 -14.02 11.74
N LEU A 110 -3.41 -14.79 12.82
CA LEU A 110 -2.59 -15.95 13.17
C LEU A 110 -3.30 -17.28 12.89
N GLY A 111 -4.46 -17.23 12.25
CA GLY A 111 -5.31 -18.39 11.99
C GLY A 111 -5.36 -18.82 10.53
N PRO A 112 -6.22 -19.81 10.24
CA PRO A 112 -6.29 -20.47 8.94
C PRO A 112 -6.61 -19.55 7.76
N GLU A 113 -7.32 -18.45 7.99
CA GLU A 113 -7.69 -17.48 6.94
C GLU A 113 -6.46 -16.77 6.38
N ALA A 114 -5.58 -16.28 7.24
CA ALA A 114 -4.32 -15.66 6.82
C ALA A 114 -3.40 -16.69 6.15
N GLU A 115 -3.25 -17.88 6.73
CA GLU A 115 -2.47 -18.98 6.13
C GLU A 115 -2.95 -19.32 4.72
N LYS A 116 -4.28 -19.48 4.55
CA LYS A 116 -4.90 -19.73 3.27
C LYS A 116 -4.64 -18.59 2.29
N PHE A 117 -4.77 -17.34 2.72
CA PHE A 117 -4.50 -16.19 1.86
C PHE A 117 -3.05 -16.19 1.35
N HIS A 118 -2.08 -16.41 2.23
CA HIS A 118 -0.67 -16.47 1.84
C HIS A 118 -0.37 -17.66 0.93
N ALA A 119 -0.99 -18.82 1.18
CA ALA A 119 -0.87 -19.99 0.31
C ALA A 119 -1.46 -19.72 -1.09
N ASP A 120 -2.62 -19.06 -1.16
CA ASP A 120 -3.23 -18.64 -2.42
C ASP A 120 -2.31 -17.66 -3.17
N LEU A 121 -1.79 -16.63 -2.49
CA LEU A 121 -0.89 -15.64 -3.07
C LEU A 121 0.39 -16.28 -3.63
N ALA A 122 1.03 -17.17 -2.86
CA ALA A 122 2.22 -17.90 -3.30
C ALA A 122 1.94 -18.80 -4.51
N ARG A 123 0.78 -19.47 -4.53
CA ARG A 123 0.36 -20.31 -5.67
C ARG A 123 0.14 -19.47 -6.93
N GLU A 124 -0.55 -18.35 -6.81
CA GLU A 124 -0.86 -17.49 -7.96
C GLU A 124 0.39 -16.77 -8.49
N SER A 125 1.31 -16.34 -7.61
CA SER A 125 2.62 -15.82 -8.03
C SER A 125 3.45 -16.86 -8.81
N LYS A 126 3.41 -18.15 -8.41
CA LYS A 126 4.07 -19.23 -9.17
C LYS A 126 3.44 -19.46 -10.54
N ARG A 127 2.12 -19.30 -10.66
CA ARG A 127 1.38 -19.44 -11.94
C ARG A 127 1.62 -18.26 -12.87
N HIS A 128 1.77 -17.06 -12.32
CA HIS A 128 1.90 -15.82 -13.06
C HIS A 128 3.30 -15.24 -12.86
N ARG A 129 4.23 -15.53 -13.79
CA ARG A 129 5.64 -15.07 -13.71
C ARG A 129 5.81 -13.55 -13.61
N ASN A 130 4.79 -12.78 -14.00
CA ASN A 130 4.74 -11.32 -13.90
C ASN A 130 4.20 -10.80 -12.56
N LEU A 131 3.72 -11.67 -11.66
CA LEU A 131 3.26 -11.29 -10.32
C LEU A 131 4.36 -11.58 -9.30
N LYS A 132 5.24 -10.60 -9.08
CA LYS A 132 6.17 -10.56 -7.96
C LYS A 132 5.54 -9.73 -6.83
N TYR A 133 5.68 -10.15 -5.58
CA TYR A 133 5.17 -9.41 -4.43
C TYR A 133 6.19 -9.43 -3.29
N TYR A 134 6.15 -8.40 -2.45
CA TYR A 134 7.07 -8.23 -1.34
C TYR A 134 6.31 -7.69 -0.12
N TYR A 135 6.58 -8.26 1.06
CA TYR A 135 6.17 -7.65 2.32
C TYR A 135 7.21 -6.63 2.72
N VAL A 136 6.77 -5.41 2.96
CA VAL A 136 7.64 -4.27 3.24
C VAL A 136 7.06 -3.45 4.37
N THR A 137 7.95 -2.84 5.15
CA THR A 137 7.61 -1.82 6.13
C THR A 137 7.14 -0.54 5.44
N ALA A 138 6.52 0.38 6.20
CA ALA A 138 6.13 1.68 5.68
C ALA A 138 7.35 2.51 5.20
N TRP A 139 8.51 2.34 5.83
CA TRP A 139 9.73 3.02 5.42
C TRP A 139 10.26 2.47 4.09
N GLU A 140 10.39 1.14 3.97
CA GLU A 140 10.80 0.51 2.71
C GLU A 140 9.83 0.85 1.58
N MET A 141 8.52 0.87 1.86
CA MET A 141 7.50 1.32 0.91
C MET A 141 7.80 2.74 0.41
N ALA A 142 8.11 3.68 1.29
CA ALA A 142 8.49 5.04 0.90
C ALA A 142 9.79 5.08 0.08
N GLN A 143 10.78 4.25 0.42
CA GLN A 143 12.00 4.17 -0.39
C GLN A 143 11.74 3.60 -1.77
N PHE A 144 10.86 2.60 -1.91
CA PHE A 144 10.46 2.07 -3.22
C PHE A 144 9.67 3.06 -4.06
N VAL A 145 8.90 3.96 -3.44
CA VAL A 145 8.33 5.11 -4.14
C VAL A 145 9.44 5.96 -4.76
N HIS A 146 10.48 6.31 -3.98
CA HIS A 146 11.59 7.10 -4.49
C HIS A 146 12.40 6.36 -5.58
N GLN A 147 12.61 5.06 -5.44
CA GLN A 147 13.21 4.25 -6.51
C GLN A 147 12.39 4.31 -7.80
N ALA A 148 11.06 4.15 -7.70
CA ALA A 148 10.17 4.28 -8.84
C ALA A 148 10.21 5.69 -9.47
N GLU A 149 10.28 6.76 -8.66
CA GLU A 149 10.43 8.14 -9.13
C GLU A 149 11.72 8.36 -9.92
N THR A 150 12.82 7.70 -9.55
CA THR A 150 14.08 7.74 -10.33
C THR A 150 14.01 6.95 -11.63
N GLY A 151 12.92 6.23 -11.88
CA GLY A 151 12.73 5.44 -13.08
C GLY A 151 13.42 4.07 -13.02
N GLN A 152 13.68 3.52 -11.83
CA GLN A 152 14.09 2.12 -11.71
C GLN A 152 13.02 1.19 -12.28
N ARG A 153 13.46 0.04 -12.81
CA ARG A 153 12.58 -0.96 -13.44
C ARG A 153 12.29 -2.14 -12.51
N GLU A 154 13.20 -2.43 -11.59
CA GLU A 154 13.03 -3.46 -10.57
C GLU A 154 13.39 -2.87 -9.19
N PRO A 155 12.77 -3.36 -8.09
CA PRO A 155 13.10 -2.93 -6.74
C PRO A 155 14.52 -3.33 -6.34
N ASP A 156 15.31 -2.37 -5.87
CA ASP A 156 16.66 -2.59 -5.34
C ASP A 156 16.62 -2.70 -3.81
N PHE A 157 16.66 -3.94 -3.30
CA PHE A 157 16.64 -4.21 -1.86
C PHE A 157 18.01 -4.02 -1.20
N GLU A 158 19.11 -4.17 -1.93
CA GLU A 158 20.47 -4.01 -1.38
C GLU A 158 20.76 -2.54 -1.04
N ALA A 159 20.27 -1.63 -1.88
CA ALA A 159 20.30 -0.19 -1.61
C ALA A 159 19.55 0.17 -0.31
N LEU A 160 18.43 -0.51 -0.01
CA LEU A 160 17.68 -0.27 1.23
C LEU A 160 18.44 -0.74 2.47
N GLN A 161 19.03 -1.93 2.41
CA GLN A 161 19.82 -2.49 3.52
C GLN A 161 21.00 -1.58 3.84
N SER A 162 21.70 -1.11 2.82
CA SER A 162 22.82 -0.17 2.96
C SER A 162 22.37 1.15 3.62
N ALA A 163 21.22 1.70 3.21
CA ALA A 163 20.68 2.92 3.78
C ALA A 163 20.21 2.73 5.24
N ALA A 164 19.67 1.57 5.60
CA ALA A 164 19.27 1.23 6.96
C ALA A 164 20.50 1.12 7.89
N SER A 165 21.55 0.42 7.47
CA SER A 165 22.79 0.27 8.27
C SER A 165 23.51 1.59 8.51
N VAL A 166 23.49 2.51 7.54
CA VAL A 166 24.07 3.87 7.75
C VAL A 166 23.28 4.65 8.81
N ARG A 167 21.95 4.51 8.85
CA ARG A 167 21.12 5.18 9.86
C ARG A 167 21.33 4.63 11.26
N GLU A 168 21.47 3.31 11.41
CA GLU A 168 21.79 2.70 12.70
C GLU A 168 23.13 3.20 13.25
N ASN A 169 24.13 3.39 12.39
CA ASN A 169 25.44 3.92 12.78
C ASN A 169 25.47 5.43 13.07
N GLN A 170 24.43 6.18 12.69
CA GLN A 170 24.30 7.63 12.96
C GLN A 170 23.36 7.93 14.15
N ALA A 171 22.68 6.93 14.69
CA ALA A 171 21.75 7.06 15.81
C ALA A 171 22.41 6.82 17.19
N VAL A 172 23.75 6.83 17.25
CA VAL A 172 24.57 6.67 18.47
C VAL A 172 25.28 7.97 18.81
#